data_AF-A0A8T1RUF1-F1
#
_entry.id   AF-A0A8T1RUF1-F1
#
_cell.length_a   1.000
_cell.length_b   1.000
_cell.length_c   1.000
_cell.angle_alpha   90.00
_cell.angle_beta   90.00
_cell.angle_gamma   90.00
#
_symmetry.space_group_name_H-M   'P 1'
#
loop_
_entity.id
_entity.type
_entity.pdbx_description
1 polymer ?
#
loop_
_entity_poly.entity_id
_entity_poly.type
_entity_poly.pdbx_seq_one_letter_code
_entity_poly.pdbx_strand_id
1 'polypeptide(L)' 'LRTFMKSRPSKQRLKQRGILRERVFGCDLGEHLLNSGHDVPQVLRCCSEFIEKHGMVDGIYRLSGVASNIQKLR' A
#
# COMPACT_ATOMS: atom_id res chain seq x y z
N LEU A 1 13.19 -2.86 -27.64
CA LEU A 1 11.99 -2.23 -27.03
C LEU A 1 10.67 -2.65 -27.67
N ARG A 2 10.47 -2.49 -29.00
CA ARG A 2 9.21 -2.86 -29.68
C ARG A 2 8.76 -4.32 -29.45
N THR A 3 9.69 -5.28 -29.48
CA THR A 3 9.39 -6.70 -29.26
C THR A 3 8.95 -7.00 -27.82
N PHE A 4 9.55 -6.34 -26.83
CA PHE A 4 9.20 -6.50 -25.41
C PHE A 4 7.78 -6.00 -25.11
N MET A 5 7.38 -4.87 -25.71
CA MET A 5 6.01 -4.36 -25.57
C MET A 5 4.97 -5.35 -26.12
N LYS A 6 5.29 -6.05 -27.21
CA LYS A 6 4.42 -7.08 -27.80
C LYS A 6 4.35 -8.37 -26.98
N SER A 7 5.42 -8.73 -26.26
CA SER A 7 5.49 -9.95 -25.44
C SER A 7 5.27 -9.72 -23.95
N ARG A 8 4.87 -8.51 -23.54
CA ARG A 8 4.72 -8.14 -22.13
C ARG A 8 3.67 -9.05 -21.47
N PRO A 9 4.04 -9.85 -20.45
CA PRO A 9 3.10 -10.72 -19.76
C PRO A 9 2.04 -9.92 -19.02
N SER A 10 0.83 -10.47 -18.92
CA SER A 10 -0.28 -9.85 -18.20
C SER A 10 0.01 -9.73 -16.71
N LYS A 11 -0.64 -8.76 -16.05
CA LYS A 11 -0.56 -8.55 -14.60
C LYS A 11 -0.87 -9.83 -13.83
N GLN A 12 -1.90 -10.57 -14.23
CA GLN A 12 -2.28 -11.87 -13.64
C GLN A 12 -1.18 -12.91 -13.78
N ARG A 13 -0.55 -13.04 -14.96
CA ARG A 13 0.53 -14.00 -15.18
C ARG A 13 1.78 -13.65 -14.36
N LEU A 14 2.04 -12.37 -14.14
CA LEU A 14 3.10 -11.91 -13.24
C LEU A 14 2.78 -12.18 -11.77
N LYS A 15 1.51 -12.06 -11.33
CA LYS A 15 1.06 -12.45 -9.99
C LYS A 15 1.20 -13.96 -9.75
N GLN A 16 0.71 -14.80 -10.68
CA GLN A 16 0.82 -16.26 -10.58
C GLN A 16 2.28 -16.75 -10.48
N ARG A 17 3.20 -16.06 -11.16
CA ARG A 17 4.64 -16.36 -11.10
C ARG A 17 5.35 -15.78 -9.88
N GLY A 18 4.64 -15.09 -8.98
CA GLY A 18 5.20 -14.44 -7.80
C GLY A 18 6.10 -13.22 -8.09
N ILE A 19 6.19 -12.79 -9.36
CA ILE A 19 6.98 -11.63 -9.78
C ILE A 19 6.30 -10.35 -9.32
N LEU A 20 4.98 -10.28 -9.48
CA LEU A 20 4.19 -9.17 -8.95
C LEU A 20 3.63 -9.56 -7.59
N ARG A 21 4.24 -9.01 -6.54
CA ARG A 21 3.75 -9.18 -5.17
C ARG A 21 2.51 -8.34 -4.92
N GLU A 22 1.74 -8.76 -3.92
CA GLU A 22 0.66 -7.96 -3.40
C GLU A 22 1.19 -6.62 -2.90
N ARG A 23 0.47 -5.56 -3.20
CA ARG A 23 0.82 -4.18 -2.83
C ARG A 23 -0.21 -3.71 -1.83
N VAL A 24 0.25 -3.12 -0.73
CA VAL A 24 -0.64 -2.44 0.22
C VAL A 24 -1.04 -1.08 -0.33
N PHE A 25 -0.09 -0.32 -0.90
CA PHE A 25 -0.34 1.02 -1.44
C PHE A 25 -0.63 1.00 -2.95
N GLY A 26 -1.59 1.82 -3.38
CA GLY A 26 -1.95 1.98 -4.79
C GLY A 26 -2.58 0.73 -5.42
N CYS A 27 -3.21 -0.11 -4.60
CA CYS A 27 -4.01 -1.26 -5.04
C CYS A 27 -5.52 -0.94 -4.96
N ASP A 28 -6.33 -1.84 -5.51
CA ASP A 28 -7.78 -1.79 -5.30
C ASP A 28 -8.09 -2.26 -3.87
N LEU A 29 -8.96 -1.51 -3.17
CA LEU A 29 -9.29 -1.81 -1.77
C LEU A 29 -10.02 -3.14 -1.65
N GLY A 30 -10.98 -3.44 -2.53
CA GLY A 30 -11.73 -4.71 -2.50
C GLY A 30 -10.83 -5.92 -2.71
N GLU A 31 -9.93 -5.86 -3.70
CA GLU A 31 -8.91 -6.90 -3.91
C GLU A 31 -8.03 -7.10 -2.67
N HIS A 32 -7.60 -6.01 -2.03
CA HIS A 32 -6.74 -6.10 -0.84
C HIS A 32 -7.45 -6.69 0.38
N LEU A 33 -8.70 -6.29 0.63
CA LEU A 33 -9.50 -6.83 1.74
C LEU A 33 -9.83 -8.31 1.50
N LEU A 34 -10.18 -8.69 0.27
CA LEU A 34 -10.42 -10.08 -0.10
C LEU A 34 -9.18 -10.97 0.10
N ASN A 35 -7.99 -10.49 -0.29
CA ASN A 35 -6.76 -11.26 -0.14
C ASN A 35 -6.28 -11.33 1.32
N SER A 36 -6.43 -10.23 2.08
CA SER A 36 -5.96 -10.16 3.48
C SER A 36 -6.94 -10.78 4.48
N GLY A 37 -8.21 -10.95 4.10
CA GLY A 37 -9.26 -11.49 4.99
C GLY A 37 -9.60 -10.53 6.14
N HIS A 38 -9.36 -9.23 5.96
CA HIS A 38 -9.67 -8.20 6.94
C HIS A 38 -10.74 -7.25 6.41
N ASP A 39 -11.56 -6.70 7.31
CA ASP A 39 -12.57 -5.69 6.96
C ASP A 39 -11.95 -4.29 6.81
N VAL A 40 -10.76 -4.07 7.40
CA VAL A 40 -10.01 -2.81 7.35
C VAL A 40 -8.53 -3.11 7.09
N PRO A 41 -7.85 -2.39 6.18
CA PRO A 41 -6.42 -2.56 5.94
C PRO A 41 -5.62 -2.39 7.23
N GLN A 42 -4.68 -3.31 7.51
CA GLN A 42 -3.90 -3.31 8.74
C GLN A 42 -3.12 -2.00 8.93
N VAL A 43 -2.58 -1.41 7.86
CA VAL A 43 -1.89 -0.12 7.90
C VAL A 43 -2.77 0.99 8.48
N LEU A 44 -4.06 1.01 8.15
CA LEU A 44 -4.98 2.01 8.68
C LEU A 44 -5.26 1.80 10.16
N ARG A 45 -5.43 0.54 10.60
CA ARG A 45 -5.59 0.21 12.03
C ARG A 45 -4.35 0.65 12.83
N CYS A 46 -3.17 0.19 12.41
CA CYS A 46 -1.92 0.50 13.12
C CYS A 46 -1.62 2.00 13.16
N CYS A 47 -1.83 2.73 12.06
CA CYS A 47 -1.62 4.18 12.06
C CYS A 47 -2.63 4.91 12.96
N SER A 48 -3.90 4.49 12.95
CA SER A 48 -4.94 5.12 13.78
C SER A 48 -4.65 4.91 15.27
N GLU A 49 -4.37 3.66 15.68
CA GLU A 49 -4.01 3.32 17.06
C GLU A 49 -2.76 4.09 17.53
N PHE A 50 -1.74 4.20 16.68
CA PHE A 50 -0.53 4.94 17.03
C PHE A 50 -0.80 6.44 17.19
N ILE A 51 -1.59 7.03 16.31
CA ILE A 51 -1.96 8.44 16.35
C ILE A 51 -2.82 8.75 17.58
N GLU A 52 -3.81 7.91 17.89
CA GLU A 52 -4.64 8.07 19.09
C GLU A 52 -3.80 8.05 20.37
N LYS A 53 -2.79 7.19 20.42
CA LYS A 53 -1.93 7.04 21.60
C LYS A 53 -0.83 8.10 21.71
N HIS A 54 -0.28 8.58 20.59
CA HIS A 54 0.96 9.37 20.57
C HIS A 54 0.90 10.66 19.76
N GLY A 55 -0.10 10.81 18.90
CA GLY A 55 -0.12 11.81 17.83
C GLY A 55 -0.96 13.04 18.11
N MET A 56 -1.66 13.13 19.24
CA MET A 56 -2.55 14.25 19.57
C MET A 56 -1.75 15.53 19.86
N VAL A 57 -1.36 16.23 18.80
CA VAL A 57 -0.55 17.47 18.80
C VAL A 57 -1.20 18.53 17.91
N ASP A 58 -0.79 19.79 18.08
CA ASP A 58 -1.27 20.89 17.25
C ASP A 58 -0.96 20.68 15.77
N GLY A 59 -2.01 20.80 14.94
CA GLY A 59 -1.87 20.64 13.49
C GLY A 59 -1.68 19.19 13.02
N ILE A 60 -2.04 18.20 13.84
CA ILE A 60 -2.18 16.80 13.41
C ILE A 60 -2.96 16.69 12.09
N TYR A 61 -2.53 15.79 11.20
CA TYR A 61 -3.01 15.61 9.82
C TYR A 61 -2.81 16.80 8.86
N ARG A 62 -2.46 18.00 9.34
CA ARG A 62 -2.20 19.18 8.51
C ARG A 62 -0.72 19.41 8.25
N LEU A 63 0.13 19.26 9.27
CA LEU A 63 1.56 19.45 9.14
C LEU A 63 2.19 18.28 8.37
N SER A 64 3.02 18.61 7.37
CA SER A 64 3.69 17.62 6.54
C SER A 64 4.77 16.86 7.32
N GLY A 65 4.74 15.54 7.20
CA GLY A 65 5.84 14.68 7.68
C GLY A 65 7.05 14.69 6.73
N VAL A 66 8.13 14.04 7.16
CA VAL A 66 9.35 13.90 6.36
C VAL A 66 9.13 12.90 5.22
N ALA A 67 9.17 13.38 3.96
CA ALA A 67 8.86 12.58 2.78
C ALA A 67 9.69 11.29 2.66
N SER A 68 10.98 11.33 2.99
CA SER A 68 11.86 10.15 2.93
C SER A 68 11.48 9.08 3.95
N ASN A 69 10.98 9.45 5.13
CA ASN A 69 10.47 8.49 6.10
C ASN A 69 9.17 7.85 5.62
N ILE A 70 8.27 8.63 5.00
CA ILE A 70 7.03 8.12 4.42
C ILE A 70 7.32 7.14 3.27
N GLN A 71 8.31 7.42 2.43
CA GLN A 71 8.71 6.49 1.36
C GLN A 71 9.29 5.18 1.87
N LYS A 72 9.96 5.18 3.04
CA LYS A 72 10.48 3.95 3.67
C LYS A 72 9.37 3.11 4.29
N LEU A 73 8.29 3.74 4.74
CA LEU A 73 7.11 3.04 5.28
C LEU A 73 6.26 2.39 4.17
N ARG A 74 6.32 2.94 2.96
CA ARG A 74 5.55 2.52 1.79
C ARG A 74 6.13 1.29 1.09
#